data_AF-A0A538CTC0-F1
#
_entry.id   AF-A0A538CTC0-F1
#
_cell.length_a   1.000
_cell.length_b   1.000
_cell.length_c   1.000
_cell.angle_alpha   90.00
_cell.angle_beta   90.00
_cell.angle_gamma   90.00
#
_symmetry.space_group_name_H-M   'P 1'
#
loop_
_entity.id
_entity.type
_entity.pdbx_description
1 polymer ?
#
loop_
_entity_poly.entity_id
_entity_poly.type
_entity_poly.pdbx_seq_one_letter_code
_entity_poly.pdbx_strand_id
1 'polypeptide(L)'
;AEREEAFYCHGSPLSDVDSFAPQAGGDDDLRLLAGVKGQQVIFGHSHVQFRRDGPAETDLVNPGSVGMPLDGDIRAAWAIRREDGELEFRRSAYDLSSAVAKMREYDWGEPVAQRLLDGRDP
;
A
#
# COMPACT_ATOMS: atom_id res chain seq x y z
N ALA A 1 -9.30 21.93 2.54
CA ALA A 1 -8.27 22.34 3.50
C ALA A 1 -7.00 21.67 3.05
N GLU A 2 -5.94 22.44 2.79
CA GLU A 2 -4.60 21.91 2.51
C GLU A 2 -4.21 21.02 3.69
N ARG A 3 -3.97 19.73 3.45
CA ARG A 3 -3.50 18.79 4.48
C ARG A 3 -1.98 18.76 4.40
N GLU A 4 -1.34 19.78 4.96
CA GLU A 4 0.13 19.89 4.94
C GLU A 4 0.80 18.75 5.71
N GLU A 5 0.18 18.29 6.81
CA GLU A 5 0.72 17.22 7.65
C GLU A 5 0.11 15.84 7.32
N ALA A 6 0.99 14.89 7.02
CA ALA A 6 0.64 13.48 6.85
C ALA A 6 1.43 12.62 7.85
N PHE A 7 0.80 11.55 8.32
CA PHE A 7 1.41 10.55 9.19
C PHE A 7 1.87 9.37 8.33
N TYR A 8 3.16 9.01 8.41
CA TYR A 8 3.74 7.92 7.63
C TYR A 8 4.07 6.72 8.52
N CYS A 9 3.63 5.53 8.14
CA CYS A 9 3.94 4.27 8.85
C CYS A 9 4.00 3.08 7.87
N HIS A 10 4.50 1.92 8.31
CA HIS A 10 4.50 0.73 7.45
C HIS A 10 3.11 0.08 7.36
N GLY A 11 2.51 -0.33 8.48
CA GLY A 11 1.17 -0.95 8.51
C GLY A 11 0.07 0.00 8.95
N SER A 12 0.17 0.47 10.20
CA SER A 12 -0.73 1.43 10.82
C SER A 12 0.02 2.23 11.90
N PRO A 13 -0.55 3.34 12.42
CA PRO A 13 0.03 4.04 13.57
C PRO A 13 0.23 3.15 14.80
N LEU A 14 -0.58 2.09 14.96
CA LEU A 14 -0.47 1.14 16.07
C LEU A 14 0.60 0.07 15.87
N SER A 15 0.87 -0.36 14.63
CA SER A 15 1.63 -1.57 14.32
C SER A 15 2.25 -1.55 12.93
N ASP A 16 3.45 -2.11 12.79
CA ASP A 16 4.07 -2.32 11.48
C ASP A 16 3.46 -3.51 10.72
N VAL A 17 2.69 -4.37 11.39
CA VAL A 17 2.16 -5.61 10.80
C VAL A 17 0.65 -5.56 10.61
N ASP A 18 -0.08 -4.89 11.50
CA ASP A 18 -1.51 -4.70 11.32
C ASP A 18 -1.75 -3.47 10.44
N SER A 19 -2.52 -3.62 9.37
CA SER A 19 -2.77 -2.58 8.36
C SER A 19 -4.24 -2.44 8.05
N PHE A 20 -4.62 -1.29 7.49
CA PHE A 20 -5.96 -1.03 7.00
C PHE A 20 -6.26 -1.80 5.71
N ALA A 21 -7.51 -2.23 5.55
CA ALA A 21 -8.03 -2.83 4.33
C ALA A 21 -8.63 -1.78 3.38
N PRO A 22 -8.78 -2.09 2.07
CA PRO A 22 -9.50 -1.24 1.12
C PRO A 22 -10.97 -1.01 1.48
N GLN A 23 -11.58 -1.95 2.22
CA GLN A 23 -12.92 -1.82 2.78
C GLN A 23 -12.86 -1.22 4.19
N ALA A 24 -13.93 -0.53 4.59
CA ALA A 24 -14.02 0.05 5.93
C ALA A 24 -14.00 -1.03 7.02
N GLY A 25 -13.11 -0.88 8.02
CA GLY A 25 -12.94 -1.82 9.13
C GLY A 25 -13.74 -1.49 10.38
N GLY A 26 -14.47 -0.37 10.41
CA GLY A 26 -15.27 0.05 11.56
C GLY A 26 -14.42 0.31 12.80
N ASP A 27 -14.75 -0.35 13.92
CA ASP A 27 -14.04 -0.19 15.20
C ASP A 27 -12.57 -0.63 15.13
N ASP A 28 -12.21 -1.54 14.22
CA ASP A 28 -10.81 -1.97 14.07
C ASP A 28 -9.95 -0.86 13.45
N ASP A 29 -10.47 -0.11 12.47
CA ASP A 29 -9.77 1.05 11.90
C ASP A 29 -9.48 2.10 13.00
N LEU A 30 -10.43 2.34 13.91
CA LEU A 30 -10.25 3.25 15.05
C LEU A 30 -9.12 2.79 15.98
N ARG A 31 -9.04 1.48 16.24
CA ARG A 31 -7.96 0.89 17.04
C ARG A 31 -6.60 1.08 16.34
N LEU A 32 -6.52 0.74 15.05
CA LEU A 32 -5.30 0.85 14.24
C LEU A 32 -4.75 2.28 14.16
N LEU A 33 -5.61 3.29 14.24
CA LEU A 33 -5.19 4.69 14.26
C LEU A 33 -4.41 5.09 15.53
N ALA A 34 -4.46 4.33 16.62
CA ALA A 34 -3.73 4.63 17.87
C ALA A 34 -3.88 6.09 18.37
N GLY A 35 -5.04 6.72 18.10
CA GLY A 35 -5.30 8.11 18.49
C GLY A 35 -4.91 9.19 17.48
N VAL A 36 -4.39 8.83 16.30
CA VAL A 36 -4.23 9.75 15.16
C VAL A 36 -5.60 10.22 14.67
N LYS A 37 -5.76 11.53 14.43
CA LYS A 37 -7.03 12.17 14.02
C LYS A 37 -6.77 13.31 13.06
N GLY A 38 -7.70 13.56 12.14
CA GLY A 38 -7.68 14.73 11.25
C GLY A 38 -6.51 14.78 10.25
N GLN A 39 -5.73 13.70 10.14
CA GLN A 39 -4.53 13.63 9.29
C GLN A 39 -4.71 12.70 8.10
N GLN A 40 -3.92 12.93 7.04
CA GLN A 40 -3.73 11.93 6.00
C GLN A 40 -2.74 10.87 6.53
N VAL A 41 -3.15 9.61 6.59
CA VAL A 41 -2.32 8.50 7.05
C VAL A 41 -1.84 7.72 5.83
N ILE A 42 -0.54 7.77 5.57
CA ILE A 42 0.10 7.12 4.43
C ILE A 42 0.81 5.88 4.92
N PHE A 43 0.38 4.72 4.45
CA PHE A 43 0.86 3.43 4.90
C PHE A 43 1.09 2.47 3.73
N GLY A 44 1.68 1.31 4.01
CA GLY A 44 1.99 0.26 3.05
C GLY A 44 1.53 -1.10 3.57
N HIS A 45 2.48 -2.02 3.70
CA HIS A 45 2.30 -3.38 4.23
C HIS A 45 1.42 -4.33 3.40
N SER A 46 0.18 -3.95 3.07
CA SER A 46 -0.77 -4.79 2.34
C SER A 46 -0.47 -4.94 0.84
N HIS A 47 0.36 -4.06 0.29
CA HIS A 47 0.72 -4.01 -1.14
C HIS A 47 -0.47 -3.76 -2.09
N VAL A 48 -1.60 -3.29 -1.58
CA VAL A 48 -2.78 -2.94 -2.35
C VAL A 48 -2.88 -1.43 -2.43
N GLN A 49 -2.95 -0.87 -3.64
CA GLN A 49 -3.05 0.58 -3.82
C GLN A 49 -4.51 1.03 -3.63
N PHE A 50 -4.77 1.89 -2.65
CA PHE A 50 -6.10 2.46 -2.42
C PHE A 50 -6.06 3.75 -1.61
N ARG A 51 -7.13 4.52 -1.72
CA ARG A 51 -7.43 5.68 -0.86
C ARG A 51 -8.87 5.59 -0.40
N ARG A 52 -9.14 5.87 0.88
CA ARG A 52 -10.50 5.98 1.42
C ARG A 52 -10.52 6.86 2.65
N ASP A 53 -11.70 7.38 2.97
CA ASP A 53 -11.93 7.98 4.27
C ASP A 53 -11.82 6.93 5.38
N GLY A 54 -11.15 7.32 6.46
CA GLY A 54 -11.05 6.57 7.70
C GLY A 54 -11.86 7.23 8.82
N PRO A 55 -11.95 6.57 9.98
CA PRO A 55 -12.58 7.18 11.15
C PRO A 55 -11.74 8.34 11.69
N ALA A 56 -12.31 9.11 12.62
CA ALA A 56 -11.68 10.29 13.23
C ALA A 56 -11.12 11.30 12.21
N GLU A 57 -11.85 11.49 11.11
CA GLU A 57 -11.54 12.47 10.05
C GLU A 57 -10.18 12.21 9.37
N THR A 58 -9.76 10.96 9.33
CA THR A 58 -8.53 10.54 8.66
C THR A 58 -8.75 10.25 7.18
N ASP A 59 -7.73 10.49 6.37
CA ASP A 59 -7.67 10.09 4.96
C ASP A 59 -6.64 8.97 4.85
N LEU A 60 -7.09 7.74 4.63
CA LEU A 60 -6.24 6.55 4.63
C LEU A 60 -5.74 6.29 3.21
N VAL A 61 -4.42 6.34 3.02
CA VAL A 61 -3.79 6.20 1.71
C VAL A 61 -2.71 5.13 1.72
N ASN A 62 -2.84 4.16 0.82
CA ASN A 62 -1.82 3.17 0.52
C ASN A 62 -1.36 3.35 -0.94
N PRO A 63 -0.10 3.72 -1.21
CA PRO A 63 0.39 3.91 -2.58
C PRO A 63 0.59 2.58 -3.32
N GLY A 64 0.41 1.44 -2.65
CA GLY A 64 0.63 0.10 -3.17
C GLY A 64 2.08 -0.37 -2.99
N SER A 65 2.49 -1.34 -3.81
CA SER A 65 3.84 -1.90 -3.79
C SER A 65 4.53 -1.76 -5.14
N VAL A 66 5.77 -1.26 -5.11
CA VAL A 66 6.63 -1.15 -6.30
C VAL A 66 7.07 -2.54 -6.77
N GLY A 67 7.44 -3.42 -5.83
CA GLY A 67 8.08 -4.70 -6.14
C GLY A 67 7.17 -5.92 -6.08
N MET A 68 5.97 -5.81 -5.49
CA MET A 68 5.08 -6.95 -5.27
C MET A 68 3.62 -6.49 -5.11
N PRO A 69 2.98 -5.89 -6.12
CA PRO A 69 1.57 -5.51 -6.04
C PRO A 69 0.68 -6.75 -5.83
N LEU A 70 -0.33 -6.65 -4.95
CA LEU A 70 -1.21 -7.77 -4.57
C LEU A 70 -2.70 -7.54 -4.89
N ASP A 71 -3.01 -6.59 -5.78
CA ASP A 71 -4.36 -6.24 -6.18
C ASP A 71 -4.79 -6.78 -7.56
N GLY A 72 -3.94 -7.59 -8.19
CA GLY A 72 -4.12 -8.20 -9.50
C GLY A 72 -3.68 -7.34 -10.68
N ASP A 73 -3.10 -6.16 -10.44
CA ASP A 73 -2.37 -5.41 -11.45
C ASP A 73 -0.87 -5.58 -11.20
N ILE A 74 -0.20 -6.32 -12.09
CA ILE A 74 1.22 -6.67 -12.01
C ILE A 74 2.16 -5.46 -12.11
N ARG A 75 1.67 -4.27 -12.50
CA ARG A 75 2.50 -3.07 -12.62
C ARG A 75 2.91 -2.54 -11.25
N ALA A 76 4.15 -2.06 -11.16
CA ALA A 76 4.66 -1.39 -9.97
C ALA A 76 3.76 -0.22 -9.56
N ALA A 77 3.27 -0.23 -8.32
CA ALA A 77 2.36 0.77 -7.77
C ALA A 77 3.09 1.77 -6.88
N TRP A 78 2.82 3.06 -7.07
CA TRP A 78 3.44 4.16 -6.33
C TRP A 78 2.58 5.42 -6.41
N ALA A 79 2.96 6.48 -5.69
CA ALA A 79 2.25 7.76 -5.70
C ALA A 79 3.21 8.96 -5.73
N ILE A 80 2.76 10.07 -6.29
CA ILE A 80 3.42 11.38 -6.19
C ILE A 80 2.66 12.22 -5.17
N ARG A 81 3.36 12.72 -4.14
CA ARG A 81 2.80 13.74 -3.24
C ARG A 81 3.09 15.14 -3.78
N ARG A 82 2.05 15.93 -3.96
CA ARG A 82 2.11 17.34 -4.38
C ARG A 82 2.25 18.26 -3.17
N GLU A 83 2.62 19.51 -3.42
CA GLU A 83 2.84 20.52 -2.37
C GLU A 83 1.56 20.82 -1.58
N ASP A 84 0.39 20.74 -2.23
CA ASP A 84 -0.94 20.90 -1.61
C ASP A 84 -1.40 19.70 -0.75
N GLY A 85 -0.58 18.65 -0.67
CA GLY A 85 -0.87 17.42 0.05
C GLY A 85 -1.63 16.36 -0.77
N GLU A 86 -1.98 16.63 -2.03
CA GLU A 86 -2.62 15.61 -2.87
C GLU A 86 -1.66 14.49 -3.23
N LEU A 87 -2.19 13.26 -3.21
CA LEU A 87 -1.47 12.05 -3.62
C LEU A 87 -2.05 11.54 -4.94
N GLU A 88 -1.20 11.53 -5.96
CA GLU A 88 -1.56 11.03 -7.28
C GLU A 88 -1.02 9.62 -7.50
N PHE A 89 -1.92 8.64 -7.60
CA PHE A 89 -1.55 7.26 -7.88
C PHE A 89 -0.96 7.08 -9.27
N ARG A 90 0.02 6.20 -9.33
CA ARG A 90 0.77 5.84 -10.52
C ARG A 90 0.99 4.33 -10.55
N ARG A 91 1.07 3.83 -11.78
CA ARG A 91 1.47 2.47 -12.12
C ARG A 91 2.48 2.53 -13.23
N SER A 92 3.51 1.69 -13.16
CA SER A 92 4.53 1.58 -14.20
C SER A 92 4.76 0.13 -14.57
N ALA A 93 4.71 -0.16 -15.88
CA ALA A 93 5.17 -1.44 -16.38
C ALA A 93 6.69 -1.55 -16.19
N TYR A 94 7.16 -2.76 -15.94
CA TYR A 94 8.59 -3.10 -15.84
C TYR A 94 8.82 -4.44 -16.55
N ASP A 95 10.08 -4.82 -16.71
CA ASP A 95 10.44 -6.13 -17.27
C ASP A 95 10.11 -7.25 -16.27
N LEU A 96 8.84 -7.67 -16.29
CA LEU A 96 8.32 -8.73 -15.44
C LEU A 96 9.04 -10.05 -15.70
N SER A 97 9.34 -10.37 -16.97
CA SER A 97 10.01 -11.61 -17.33
C SER A 97 11.41 -11.70 -16.72
N SER A 98 12.17 -10.60 -16.73
CA SER A 98 13.48 -10.55 -16.08
C SER A 98 13.39 -10.67 -14.56
N ALA A 99 12.44 -10.00 -13.92
CA ALA A 99 12.23 -10.09 -12.47
C ALA A 99 11.85 -11.51 -12.02
N VAL A 100 10.93 -12.16 -12.74
CA VAL A 100 10.51 -13.55 -12.51
C VAL A 100 11.67 -14.51 -12.70
N ALA A 101 12.44 -14.37 -13.79
CA ALA A 101 13.61 -15.20 -14.04
C ALA A 101 14.64 -15.05 -12.92
N LYS A 102 14.86 -13.82 -12.42
CA LYS A 102 15.79 -13.57 -11.32
C LYS A 102 15.34 -14.23 -10.02
N MET A 103 14.04 -14.19 -9.72
CA MET A 103 13.50 -14.86 -8.53
C MET A 103 13.69 -16.37 -8.60
N ARG A 104 13.53 -16.96 -9.78
CA ARG A 104 13.71 -18.42 -9.98
C ARG A 104 15.15 -18.91 -9.87
N GLU A 105 16.14 -18.02 -9.78
CA GLU A 105 17.52 -18.39 -9.45
C GLU A 105 17.68 -18.83 -7.97
N TYR A 106 16.69 -18.52 -7.11
CA TYR A 106 16.69 -18.90 -5.71
C TYR A 106 15.81 -20.13 -5.46
N ASP A 107 16.28 -21.08 -4.65
CA ASP A 107 15.53 -22.30 -4.30
C ASP A 107 14.15 -22.03 -3.67
N TRP A 108 13.99 -20.88 -3.01
CA TRP A 108 12.75 -20.44 -2.37
C TRP A 108 11.92 -19.47 -3.23
N GLY A 109 12.37 -19.16 -4.45
CA GLY A 109 11.85 -18.04 -5.23
C GLY A 109 10.58 -18.31 -6.00
N GLU A 110 10.20 -19.57 -6.26
CA GLU A 110 9.03 -19.88 -7.10
C GLU A 110 7.71 -19.28 -6.57
N PRO A 111 7.37 -19.35 -5.27
CA PRO A 111 6.15 -18.70 -4.77
C PRO A 111 6.14 -17.18 -4.99
N VAL A 112 7.31 -16.55 -4.88
CA VAL A 112 7.46 -15.11 -5.13
C VAL A 112 7.33 -14.79 -6.63
N ALA A 113 7.89 -15.64 -7.48
CA ALA A 113 7.76 -15.53 -8.93
C ALA A 113 6.29 -15.64 -9.38
N GLN A 114 5.51 -16.54 -8.79
CA GLN A 114 4.07 -16.65 -9.07
C GLN A 114 3.30 -15.40 -8.64
N ARG A 115 3.59 -14.85 -7.46
CA ARG A 115 3.00 -13.57 -7.02
C ARG A 115 3.28 -12.43 -8.00
N LEU A 116 4.49 -12.33 -8.55
CA LEU A 116 4.82 -11.32 -9.57
C LEU A 116 4.01 -11.50 -10.86
N LEU A 117 3.77 -12.74 -11.27
CA LEU A 117 3.01 -13.08 -12.48
C LEU A 117 1.52 -12.79 -12.33
N ASP A 118 0.95 -13.08 -11.16
CA ASP A 118 -0.49 -12.98 -10.92
C ASP A 118 -0.90 -11.65 -10.28
N GLY A 119 0.07 -10.95 -9.66
CA GLY A 119 -0.17 -9.74 -8.87
C GLY A 119 -1.05 -9.99 -7.66
N ARG A 120 -1.03 -11.21 -7.10
CA ARG A 120 -1.84 -11.66 -5.96
C ARG A 120 -1.09 -12.75 -5.19
N ASP A 121 -1.55 -13.03 -3.97
CA ASP A 121 -1.12 -14.26 -3.29
C ASP A 121 -1.63 -15.50 -4.05
N PRO A 122 -0.81 -16.59 -4.08
CA PRO A 122 -1.18 -17.85 -4.73
C PRO A 122 -2.30 -18.61 -4.03
#